data_AF-A0A7S3HRP9-F1
#
_entry.id   AF-A0A7S3HRP9-F1
#
_cell.length_a   1.000
_cell.length_b   1.000
_cell.length_c   1.000
_cell.angle_alpha   90.00
_cell.angle_beta   90.00
_cell.angle_gamma   90.00
#
_symmetry.space_group_name_H-M   'P 1'
#
loop_
_entity.id
_entity.type
_entity.pdbx_description
1 polymer ?
#
loop_
_entity_poly.entity_id
_entity_poly.type
_entity_poly.pdbx_seq_one_letter_code
_entity_poly.pdbx_strand_id
1 'polypeptide(L)'
;KQLRKMEVGEIFEVEEGPKKESAMGVERVRGRAVKDGTSGWVTVAPNMAKAPPFLAHGGTALRASKAVALQAKASGKDGDARSLKPGEAVQLLSWQPGDEGAAAQLKVQAVEDGVIGWAALSDFE
;
A
#
# COMPACT_ATOMS: atom_id res chain seq x y z
N LYS A 1 -14.12 17.07 8.58
CA LYS A 1 -12.76 17.36 9.10
C LYS A 1 -11.75 16.59 8.26
N GLN A 2 -10.73 17.24 7.72
CA GLN A 2 -9.63 16.56 7.02
C GLN A 2 -8.72 15.88 8.04
N LEU A 3 -8.43 14.60 7.85
CA LEU A 3 -7.56 13.81 8.76
C LEU A 3 -6.09 13.99 8.39
N ARG A 4 -5.76 13.74 7.12
CA ARG A 4 -4.43 13.97 6.52
C ARG A 4 -4.52 14.08 5.01
N LYS A 5 -3.44 14.50 4.37
CA LYS A 5 -3.25 14.40 2.91
C LYS A 5 -2.38 13.17 2.62
N MET A 6 -2.78 12.37 1.64
CA MET A 6 -1.97 11.25 1.14
C MET A 6 -0.98 11.76 0.08
N GLU A 7 0.20 11.17 0.05
CA GLU A 7 1.20 11.40 -1.00
C GLU A 7 0.92 10.51 -2.22
N VAL A 8 1.42 10.94 -3.39
CA VAL A 8 1.34 10.14 -4.61
C VAL A 8 2.16 8.86 -4.40
N GLY A 9 1.59 7.72 -4.79
CA GLY A 9 2.21 6.40 -4.59
C GLY A 9 1.86 5.75 -3.25
N GLU A 10 1.18 6.45 -2.33
CA GLU A 10 0.70 5.79 -1.11
C GLU A 10 -0.42 4.77 -1.40
N ILE A 11 -0.36 3.63 -0.71
CA ILE A 11 -1.34 2.55 -0.83
C ILE A 11 -2.48 2.79 0.16
N PHE A 12 -3.71 2.70 -0.34
CA PHE A 12 -4.94 2.75 0.47
C PHE A 12 -5.69 1.43 0.35
N GLU A 13 -5.81 0.69 1.46
CA GLU A 13 -6.61 -0.52 1.53
C GLU A 13 -8.09 -0.13 1.71
N VAL A 14 -8.92 -0.48 0.73
CA VAL A 14 -10.36 -0.18 0.75
C VAL A 14 -11.10 -1.23 1.58
N GLU A 15 -11.80 -0.78 2.62
CA GLU A 15 -12.64 -1.63 3.49
C GLU A 15 -14.13 -1.49 3.13
N GLU A 16 -14.56 -0.33 2.61
CA GLU A 16 -15.95 -0.02 2.30
C GLU A 16 -16.10 0.97 1.13
N GLY A 17 -17.14 0.77 0.30
CA GLY A 17 -17.48 1.64 -0.83
C GLY A 17 -17.28 0.97 -2.20
N PRO A 18 -17.37 1.74 -3.30
CA PRO A 18 -17.56 3.19 -3.35
C PRO A 18 -18.97 3.62 -2.91
N LYS A 19 -19.06 4.78 -2.26
CA LYS A 19 -20.31 5.48 -1.96
C LYS A 19 -20.36 6.83 -2.65
N LYS A 20 -21.51 7.12 -3.26
CA LYS A 20 -21.78 8.41 -3.89
C LYS A 20 -22.17 9.44 -2.84
N GLU A 21 -21.43 10.54 -2.79
CA GLU A 21 -21.76 11.72 -1.97
C GLU A 21 -22.50 12.74 -2.85
N SER A 22 -23.83 12.62 -2.87
CA SER A 22 -24.70 13.39 -3.77
C SER A 22 -24.54 14.91 -3.62
N ALA A 23 -24.27 15.40 -2.40
CA ALA A 23 -24.11 16.84 -2.17
C ALA A 23 -22.88 17.43 -2.88
N MET A 24 -21.84 16.61 -3.11
CA MET A 24 -20.59 17.03 -3.73
C MET A 24 -20.38 16.44 -5.13
N GLY A 25 -21.24 15.51 -5.57
CA GLY A 25 -21.10 14.83 -6.85
C GLY A 25 -19.85 13.94 -6.96
N VAL A 26 -19.32 13.46 -5.83
CA VAL A 26 -18.09 12.64 -5.80
C VAL A 26 -18.34 11.23 -5.29
N GLU A 27 -17.43 10.33 -5.60
CA GLU A 27 -17.36 8.99 -5.01
C GLU A 27 -16.28 8.94 -3.93
N ARG A 28 -16.62 8.33 -2.81
CA ARG A 28 -15.71 8.13 -1.69
C ARG A 28 -15.63 6.66 -1.31
N VAL A 29 -14.46 6.23 -0.90
CA VAL A 29 -14.22 4.94 -0.27
C VAL A 29 -13.73 5.16 1.14
N ARG A 30 -14.00 4.18 2.01
CA ARG A 30 -13.46 4.14 3.37
C ARG A 30 -12.46 3.01 3.47
N GLY A 31 -11.43 3.24 4.24
CA GLY A 31 -10.39 2.25 4.46
C GLY A 31 -9.23 2.82 5.25
N ARG A 32 -8.06 2.23 5.03
CA ARG A 32 -6.86 2.52 5.80
C ARG A 32 -5.67 2.77 4.90
N ALA A 33 -4.90 3.81 5.21
CA ALA A 33 -3.62 4.02 4.55
C ALA A 33 -2.57 3.05 5.10
N VAL A 34 -1.87 2.34 4.21
CA VAL A 34 -0.84 1.35 4.59
C VAL A 34 0.36 2.00 5.27
N LYS A 35 0.71 3.24 4.88
CA LYS A 35 1.88 3.97 5.40
C LYS A 35 1.86 4.17 6.91
N ASP A 36 0.70 4.52 7.48
CA ASP A 36 0.58 4.99 8.85
C ASP A 36 -0.60 4.39 9.63
N GLY A 37 -1.41 3.54 8.98
CA GLY A 37 -2.60 2.95 9.59
C GLY A 37 -3.76 3.93 9.78
N THR A 38 -3.67 5.17 9.30
CA THR A 38 -4.76 6.15 9.45
C THR A 38 -6.00 5.67 8.68
N SER A 39 -7.11 5.49 9.40
CA SER A 39 -8.39 5.06 8.83
C SER A 39 -9.32 6.25 8.57
N GLY A 40 -9.99 6.27 7.42
CA GLY A 40 -10.87 7.38 7.06
C GLY A 40 -11.54 7.25 5.69
N TRP A 41 -12.25 8.31 5.29
CA TRP A 41 -12.88 8.43 3.98
C TRP A 41 -12.01 9.23 3.03
N VAL A 42 -11.75 8.69 1.84
CA VAL A 42 -10.99 9.33 0.76
C VAL A 42 -11.85 9.46 -0.50
N THR A 43 -11.66 10.55 -1.24
CA THR A 43 -12.34 10.79 -2.51
C THR A 43 -11.58 10.09 -3.63
N VAL A 44 -12.26 9.27 -4.44
CA VAL A 44 -11.65 8.50 -5.53
C VAL A 44 -11.22 9.42 -6.67
N ALA A 45 -12.11 10.32 -7.08
CA ALA A 45 -11.90 11.23 -8.20
C ALA A 45 -12.53 12.62 -7.93
N PRO A 46 -11.97 13.70 -8.50
CA PRO A 46 -12.59 15.02 -8.43
C PRO A 46 -13.95 15.06 -9.14
N ASN A 47 -14.83 15.98 -8.75
CA ASN A 47 -16.12 16.23 -9.44
C ASN A 47 -15.94 16.99 -10.79
N MET A 48 -14.84 16.76 -11.49
CA MET A 48 -14.57 17.35 -12.81
C MET A 48 -14.32 16.23 -13.79
N ALA A 49 -15.20 16.08 -14.78
CA ALA A 49 -15.22 14.96 -15.74
C ALA A 49 -13.91 14.76 -16.53
N LYS A 50 -13.02 15.76 -16.61
CA LYS A 50 -11.76 15.70 -17.35
C LYS A 50 -10.51 15.66 -16.45
N ALA A 51 -10.66 15.71 -15.13
CA ALA A 51 -9.53 15.67 -14.23
C ALA A 51 -9.14 14.22 -13.91
N PRO A 52 -7.84 13.91 -13.77
CA PRO A 52 -7.40 12.56 -13.43
C PRO A 52 -7.90 12.17 -12.03
N PRO A 53 -8.13 10.86 -11.77
CA PRO A 53 -8.53 10.39 -10.46
C PRO A 53 -7.40 10.62 -9.43
N PHE A 54 -7.77 10.80 -8.16
CA PHE A 54 -6.80 10.86 -7.06
C PHE A 54 -6.34 9.47 -6.66
N LEU A 55 -7.24 8.49 -6.78
CA LEU A 55 -6.97 7.07 -6.55
C LEU A 55 -7.21 6.30 -7.83
N ALA A 56 -6.19 5.58 -8.28
CA ALA A 56 -6.37 4.50 -9.23
C ALA A 56 -6.58 3.19 -8.45
N HIS A 57 -7.27 2.22 -9.07
CA HIS A 57 -7.17 0.85 -8.58
C HIS A 57 -5.71 0.42 -8.75
N GLY A 58 -4.96 0.51 -7.66
CA GLY A 58 -3.60 0.00 -7.61
C GLY A 58 -3.69 -1.50 -7.81
N GLY A 59 -3.07 -2.00 -8.88
CA GLY A 59 -2.68 -3.40 -8.89
C GLY A 59 -1.85 -3.65 -7.64
N THR A 60 -1.89 -4.88 -7.15
CA THR A 60 -1.13 -5.29 -5.97
C THR A 60 0.35 -5.51 -6.32
N ALA A 61 0.83 -5.02 -7.46
CA ALA A 61 2.20 -5.19 -7.91
C ALA A 61 3.07 -3.99 -7.50
N LEU A 62 4.21 -4.26 -6.87
CA LEU A 62 5.22 -3.29 -6.45
C LEU A 62 6.58 -3.69 -7.02
N ARG A 63 7.56 -2.79 -7.02
CA ARG A 63 8.95 -3.11 -7.39
C ARG A 63 9.90 -2.82 -6.26
N ALA A 64 10.88 -3.70 -6.05
CA ALA A 64 11.94 -3.47 -5.08
C ALA A 64 12.79 -2.25 -5.50
N SER A 65 12.86 -1.22 -4.67
CA SER A 65 13.61 0.02 -4.98
C SER A 65 15.14 -0.19 -4.90
N LYS A 66 15.58 -1.25 -4.22
CA LYS A 66 16.97 -1.66 -4.01
C LYS A 66 17.03 -3.18 -3.85
N ALA A 67 18.18 -3.72 -3.42
CA ALA A 67 18.23 -5.11 -2.97
C ALA A 67 17.50 -5.24 -1.63
N VAL A 68 16.54 -6.17 -1.53
CA VAL A 68 15.64 -6.29 -0.36
C VAL A 68 15.63 -7.72 0.15
N ALA A 69 16.01 -7.92 1.41
CA ALA A 69 15.92 -9.23 2.04
C ALA A 69 14.49 -9.47 2.56
N LEU A 70 13.83 -10.48 2.03
CA LEU A 70 12.53 -10.93 2.51
C LEU A 70 12.68 -11.72 3.81
N GLN A 71 12.03 -11.24 4.86
CA GLN A 71 12.00 -11.85 6.19
C GLN A 71 10.88 -12.89 6.29
N ALA A 72 11.09 -13.95 7.07
CA ALA A 72 10.03 -14.94 7.32
C ALA A 72 8.86 -14.39 8.17
N LYS A 73 9.12 -13.34 8.97
CA LYS A 73 8.17 -12.68 9.85
C LYS A 73 8.20 -11.16 9.65
N ALA A 74 7.08 -10.49 9.94
CA ALA A 74 6.99 -9.03 9.88
C ALA A 74 7.86 -8.34 10.95
N SER A 75 8.10 -8.99 12.09
CA SER A 75 8.91 -8.44 13.17
C SER A 75 9.73 -9.53 13.88
N GLY A 76 10.83 -9.11 14.53
CA GLY A 76 11.78 -10.00 15.20
C GLY A 76 12.99 -10.35 14.31
N LYS A 77 14.01 -10.99 14.91
CA LYS A 77 15.13 -11.55 14.17
C LYS A 77 14.75 -12.95 13.69
N ASP A 78 14.66 -13.13 12.37
CA ASP A 78 14.53 -14.43 11.74
C ASP A 78 15.57 -14.56 10.62
N GLY A 79 15.75 -15.76 10.08
CA GLY A 79 16.59 -15.96 8.90
C GLY A 79 15.97 -15.33 7.65
N ASP A 80 16.81 -14.83 6.74
CA ASP A 80 16.36 -14.35 5.44
C ASP A 80 15.76 -15.51 4.63
N ALA A 81 14.53 -15.32 4.13
CA ALA A 81 13.91 -16.29 3.22
C ALA A 81 14.57 -16.24 1.83
N ARG A 82 14.84 -15.02 1.34
CA ARG A 82 15.56 -14.73 0.08
C ARG A 82 15.83 -13.23 -0.07
N SER A 83 16.63 -12.85 -1.07
CA SER A 83 16.81 -11.44 -1.48
C SER A 83 16.21 -11.15 -2.85
N LEU A 84 15.52 -10.02 -2.98
CA LEU A 84 15.05 -9.43 -4.23
C LEU A 84 16.15 -8.58 -4.87
N LYS A 85 16.21 -8.57 -6.20
CA LYS A 85 17.05 -7.63 -6.95
C LYS A 85 16.36 -6.27 -7.09
N PRO A 86 17.09 -5.15 -7.22
CA PRO A 86 16.50 -3.87 -7.60
C PRO A 86 15.63 -4.01 -8.86
N GLY A 87 14.42 -3.46 -8.83
CA GLY A 87 13.42 -3.50 -9.89
C GLY A 87 12.60 -4.81 -9.98
N GLU A 88 12.94 -5.84 -9.19
CA GLU A 88 12.20 -7.10 -9.16
C GLU A 88 10.75 -6.86 -8.70
N ALA A 89 9.80 -7.42 -9.46
CA ALA A 89 8.38 -7.24 -9.20
C ALA A 89 7.90 -8.20 -8.10
N VAL A 90 7.05 -7.67 -7.23
CA VAL A 90 6.39 -8.44 -6.17
C VAL A 90 4.91 -8.12 -6.15
N GLN A 91 4.15 -9.05 -5.60
CA GLN A 91 2.72 -8.99 -5.40
C GLN A 91 2.43 -8.81 -3.90
N LEU A 92 1.86 -7.68 -3.49
CA LEU A 92 1.36 -7.41 -2.15
C LEU A 92 0.19 -8.34 -1.82
N LEU A 93 0.33 -9.09 -0.73
CA LEU A 93 -0.66 -10.05 -0.23
C LEU A 93 -1.39 -9.52 1.01
N SER A 94 -0.65 -8.92 1.94
CA SER A 94 -1.18 -8.34 3.18
C SER A 94 -0.16 -7.39 3.76
N TRP A 95 -0.51 -6.68 4.84
CA TRP A 95 0.43 -5.79 5.51
C TRP A 95 0.17 -5.74 7.02
N GLN A 96 1.16 -5.23 7.76
CA GLN A 96 1.07 -4.96 9.19
C GLN A 96 1.59 -3.54 9.46
N PRO A 97 0.91 -2.76 10.33
CA PRO A 97 1.44 -1.48 10.79
C PRO A 97 2.82 -1.66 11.43
N GLY A 98 3.70 -0.68 11.26
CA GLY A 98 4.94 -0.63 12.02
C GLY A 98 4.67 -0.23 13.47
N ASP A 99 5.52 -0.68 14.38
CA ASP A 99 5.57 -0.18 15.76
C ASP A 99 6.12 1.27 15.78
N GLU A 100 6.17 1.89 16.96
CA GLU A 100 6.51 3.31 17.17
C GLU A 100 7.70 3.82 16.33
N GLY A 101 7.40 4.51 15.24
CA GLY A 101 8.38 5.09 14.30
C GLY A 101 8.89 4.15 13.20
N ALA A 102 8.53 2.87 13.22
CA ALA A 102 8.88 1.90 12.19
C ALA A 102 7.93 1.97 10.97
N ALA A 103 8.46 1.64 9.80
CA ALA A 103 7.66 1.53 8.58
C ALA A 103 6.73 0.32 8.63
N ALA A 104 5.56 0.43 7.99
CA ALA A 104 4.67 -0.70 7.77
C ALA A 104 5.39 -1.85 7.04
N GLN A 105 5.04 -3.08 7.40
CA GLN A 105 5.61 -4.29 6.84
C GLN A 105 4.64 -4.88 5.83
N LEU A 106 5.13 -5.17 4.63
CA LEU A 106 4.37 -5.76 3.55
C LEU A 106 4.69 -7.25 3.47
N LYS A 107 3.66 -8.08 3.44
CA LYS A 107 3.77 -9.47 3.01
C LYS A 107 3.65 -9.49 1.51
N VAL A 108 4.70 -9.92 0.84
CA VAL A 108 4.78 -9.91 -0.61
C VAL A 108 5.13 -11.30 -1.15
N GLN A 109 4.68 -11.60 -2.36
CA GLN A 109 5.11 -12.74 -3.14
C GLN A 109 5.94 -12.25 -4.31
N ALA A 110 7.15 -12.76 -4.49
CA ALA A 110 7.94 -12.40 -5.66
C ALA A 110 7.36 -13.02 -6.93
N VAL A 111 7.34 -12.25 -8.01
CA VAL A 111 6.77 -12.69 -9.28
C VAL A 111 7.68 -13.71 -9.99
N GLU A 112 9.01 -13.62 -9.81
CA GLU A 112 9.98 -14.46 -10.52
C GLU A 112 9.96 -15.93 -10.07
N ASP A 113 9.90 -16.18 -8.75
CA ASP A 113 10.03 -17.52 -8.16
C ASP A 113 8.88 -17.90 -7.22
N GLY A 114 7.92 -17.00 -6.98
CA GLY A 114 6.77 -17.26 -6.12
C GLY A 114 7.06 -17.27 -4.62
N VAL A 115 8.28 -16.96 -4.18
CA VAL A 115 8.65 -16.96 -2.76
C VAL A 115 7.94 -15.83 -2.01
N ILE A 116 7.46 -16.14 -0.81
CA ILE A 116 6.70 -15.22 0.04
C ILE A 116 7.56 -14.80 1.23
N GLY A 117 7.54 -13.52 1.54
CA GLY A 117 8.13 -13.00 2.78
C GLY A 117 7.71 -11.57 3.08
N TRP A 118 8.33 -11.00 4.10
CA TRP A 118 8.03 -9.68 4.64
C TRP A 118 9.16 -8.70 4.36
N ALA A 119 8.82 -7.46 4.02
CA ALA A 119 9.77 -6.37 3.89
C ALA A 119 9.09 -5.01 4.17
N ALA A 120 9.87 -3.97 4.44
CA ALA A 120 9.31 -2.67 4.77
C ALA A 120 8.68 -2.01 3.53
N LEU A 121 7.58 -1.26 3.71
CA LEU A 121 6.95 -0.47 2.64
C LEU A 121 7.97 0.45 1.94
N SER A 122 8.94 1.00 2.67
CA SER A 122 9.99 1.87 2.13
C SER A 122 10.97 1.16 1.18
N ASP A 123 10.93 -0.16 1.11
CA ASP A 123 11.78 -0.95 0.22
C ASP A 123 11.15 -1.12 -1.17
N PHE A 124 9.95 -0.56 -1.41
CA PHE A 124 9.20 -0.70 -2.65
C PHE A 124 8.75 0.64 -3.25
N GLU A 125 8.51 0.62 -4.56
CA GLU A 125 7.90 1.70 -5.36
C GLU A 125 6.78 1.18 -6.27
#